data_AF-A0A367HF32-F1
#
_entry.id   AF-A0A367HF32-F1
#
_cell.length_a   1.000
_cell.length_b   1.000
_cell.length_c   1.000
_cell.angle_alpha   90.00
_cell.angle_beta   90.00
_cell.angle_gamma   90.00
#
_symmetry.space_group_name_H-M   'P 1'
#
loop_
_entity.id
_entity.type
_entity.pdbx_description
1 polymer ?
#
loop_
_entity_poly.entity_id
_entity_poly.type
_entity_poly.pdbx_seq_one_letter_code
_entity_poly.pdbx_strand_id
1 'polypeptide(L)'
;MGRKPFGRAAAALALAGAVLLTLAGPASASPGAPTLGDGYANNTHAVWCVQHNLNHFLNVTTQADHPAPVAEDGIWGPQTKSAVQWLQSHTFLGGRSLLADGFVGPLTGNAIISDGDPYYVGSYDAYCWQYIPTTYGP
;
A
#
# COMPACT_ATOMS: atom_id res chain seq x y z
N MET A 1 -22.80 52.74 0.53
CA MET A 1 -22.36 51.39 0.94
C MET A 1 -21.68 50.75 -0.26
N GLY A 2 -20.35 50.68 -0.23
CA GLY A 2 -19.50 50.54 -1.41
C GLY A 2 -19.35 49.11 -1.93
N ARG A 3 -19.58 48.94 -3.24
CA ARG A 3 -19.00 47.85 -4.03
C ARG A 3 -17.61 48.31 -4.49
N LYS A 4 -16.55 47.62 -4.05
CA LYS A 4 -15.20 47.78 -4.60
C LYS A 4 -15.04 46.84 -5.81
N PRO A 5 -14.67 47.32 -7.00
CA PRO A 5 -14.03 46.52 -8.04
C PRO A 5 -12.50 46.53 -7.83
N PHE A 6 -11.74 45.96 -8.77
CA PHE A 6 -10.26 45.88 -8.86
C PHE A 6 -9.66 44.61 -8.21
N GLY A 7 -8.76 43.85 -8.86
CA GLY A 7 -8.00 44.02 -10.10
C GLY A 7 -7.77 42.65 -10.77
N ARG A 8 -7.82 42.59 -12.11
CA ARG A 8 -6.67 42.67 -13.01
C ARG A 8 -5.60 41.62 -12.71
N ALA A 9 -5.70 40.54 -13.48
CA ALA A 9 -4.66 39.55 -13.70
C ALA A 9 -3.34 40.23 -14.09
N ALA A 10 -2.25 39.77 -13.47
CA ALA A 10 -0.90 39.94 -13.98
C ALA A 10 -0.27 38.55 -14.02
N ALA A 11 -0.15 38.02 -15.23
CA ALA A 11 0.71 36.89 -15.54
C ALA A 11 2.07 37.44 -15.98
N ALA A 12 3.15 36.92 -15.40
CA ALA A 12 4.42 36.56 -16.05
C ALA A 12 5.54 36.45 -15.00
N LEU A 13 6.23 35.31 -14.92
CA LEU A 13 7.51 35.14 -15.62
C LEU A 13 7.98 33.69 -15.53
N ALA A 14 8.46 33.19 -16.67
CA ALA A 14 9.01 31.86 -16.85
C ALA A 14 10.42 31.76 -16.24
N LEU A 15 10.71 30.63 -15.59
CA LEU A 15 12.07 30.12 -15.41
C LEU A 15 12.17 28.78 -16.13
N ALA A 16 13.08 28.73 -17.09
CA ALA A 16 13.48 27.51 -17.77
C ALA A 16 14.18 26.57 -16.78
N GLY A 17 13.61 25.38 -16.61
CA GLY A 17 14.17 24.27 -15.85
C GLY A 17 13.18 23.13 -15.92
N ALA A 18 13.61 21.95 -16.38
CA ALA A 18 12.71 20.82 -16.61
C ALA A 18 11.99 20.42 -15.31
N VAL A 19 10.70 20.76 -15.21
CA VAL A 19 9.83 20.25 -14.13
C VAL A 19 8.98 19.15 -14.74
N LEU A 20 9.32 17.91 -14.40
CA LEU A 20 8.43 16.78 -14.55
C LEU A 20 7.14 17.10 -13.78
N LEU A 21 6.08 17.46 -14.50
CA LEU A 21 4.72 17.46 -13.98
C LEU A 21 4.29 16.00 -13.80
N THR A 22 4.85 15.31 -12.80
CA THR A 22 4.21 14.11 -12.28
C THR A 22 2.99 14.58 -11.53
N LEU A 23 1.81 14.40 -12.11
CA LEU A 23 0.58 14.31 -11.33
C LEU A 23 0.70 13.06 -10.45
N ALA A 24 1.42 13.20 -9.33
CA ALA A 24 1.20 12.30 -8.23
C ALA A 24 -0.25 12.53 -7.81
N GLY A 25 -1.15 11.62 -8.22
CA GLY A 25 -2.43 11.47 -7.55
C GLY A 25 -2.17 11.37 -6.04
N PRO A 26 -3.14 11.68 -5.17
CA PRO A 26 -2.87 11.72 -3.75
C PRO A 26 -2.28 10.37 -3.34
N ALA A 27 -0.99 10.34 -3.03
CA ALA A 27 -0.43 9.31 -2.18
C ALA A 27 -1.11 9.56 -0.83
N SER A 28 -2.31 9.01 -0.68
CA SER A 28 -3.11 9.18 0.52
C SER A 28 -2.43 8.36 1.60
N ALA A 29 -1.50 9.01 2.30
CA ALA A 29 -0.84 8.47 3.46
C ALA A 29 -1.84 8.36 4.62
N SER A 30 -1.89 7.20 5.27
CA SER A 30 -2.27 7.02 6.68
C SER A 30 -1.08 6.29 7.36
N PRO A 31 -0.86 6.42 8.68
CA PRO A 31 0.27 7.18 9.18
C PRO A 31 1.31 6.27 9.85
N GLY A 32 2.45 6.07 9.21
CA GLY A 32 3.69 5.66 9.91
C GLY A 32 4.43 4.47 9.30
N ALA A 33 3.73 3.46 8.78
CA ALA A 33 4.40 2.28 8.23
C ALA A 33 4.99 2.57 6.83
N PRO A 34 6.31 2.41 6.65
CA PRO A 34 6.96 2.62 5.35
C PRO A 34 6.61 1.50 4.37
N THR A 35 6.63 1.81 3.08
CA THR A 35 6.49 0.81 2.00
C THR A 35 7.49 -0.33 2.18
N LEU A 36 7.03 -1.57 1.94
CA LEU A 36 7.88 -2.77 1.89
C LEU A 36 8.10 -3.22 0.45
N GLY A 37 9.27 -3.79 0.18
CA GLY A 37 9.65 -4.15 -1.18
C GLY A 37 11.15 -4.25 -1.39
N ASP A 38 11.53 -4.62 -2.60
CA ASP A 38 12.93 -4.60 -3.02
C ASP A 38 13.48 -3.17 -2.92
N GLY A 39 14.64 -3.00 -2.27
CA GLY A 39 15.28 -1.70 -2.07
C GLY A 39 14.73 -0.86 -0.91
N TYR A 40 13.73 -1.35 -0.16
CA TYR A 40 13.22 -0.71 1.06
C TYR A 40 13.87 -1.29 2.32
N ALA A 41 13.70 -0.59 3.45
CA ALA A 41 14.30 -0.97 4.73
C ALA A 41 13.77 -2.29 5.31
N ASN A 42 12.55 -2.71 4.92
CA ASN A 42 11.93 -3.99 5.26
C ASN A 42 12.08 -4.39 6.74
N ASN A 43 11.43 -3.63 7.64
CA ASN A 43 11.41 -3.96 9.06
C ASN A 43 10.94 -5.41 9.29
N THR A 44 11.65 -6.17 10.12
CA THR A 44 11.41 -7.62 10.30
C THR A 44 9.98 -7.95 10.75
N HIS A 45 9.37 -7.12 11.60
CA HIS A 45 8.00 -7.30 12.07
C HIS A 45 6.99 -6.98 10.97
N ALA A 46 7.25 -5.94 10.18
CA ALA A 46 6.40 -5.58 9.06
C ALA A 46 6.43 -6.63 7.95
N VAL A 47 7.60 -7.19 7.64
CA VAL A 47 7.72 -8.30 6.69
C VAL A 47 7.00 -9.53 7.20
N TRP A 48 7.20 -9.90 8.48
CA TRP A 48 6.52 -11.03 9.09
C TRP A 48 4.99 -10.84 9.03
N CYS A 49 4.49 -9.65 9.34
CA CYS A 49 3.08 -9.32 9.24
C CYS A 49 2.53 -9.47 7.82
N VAL A 50 3.28 -9.07 6.80
CA VAL A 50 2.91 -9.33 5.39
C VAL A 50 2.88 -10.83 5.10
N GLN A 51 3.93 -11.57 5.48
CA GLN A 51 4.04 -13.02 5.24
C GLN A 51 2.90 -13.79 5.92
N HIS A 52 2.62 -13.48 7.19
CA HIS A 52 1.58 -14.12 7.98
C HIS A 52 0.19 -13.91 7.36
N ASN A 53 -0.15 -12.66 7.02
CA ASN A 53 -1.44 -12.37 6.41
C ASN A 53 -1.53 -12.92 4.97
N LEU A 54 -0.43 -12.98 4.22
CA LEU A 54 -0.37 -13.72 2.94
C LEU A 54 -0.67 -15.20 3.14
N ASN A 55 -0.07 -15.86 4.13
CA ASN A 55 -0.37 -17.26 4.40
C ASN A 55 -1.82 -17.47 4.82
N HIS A 56 -2.39 -16.54 5.59
CA HIS A 56 -3.83 -16.54 5.88
C HIS A 56 -4.64 -16.53 4.58
N PHE A 57 -4.36 -15.61 3.64
CA PHE A 57 -5.01 -15.56 2.33
C PHE A 57 -4.91 -16.86 1.56
N LEU A 58 -3.70 -17.38 1.44
CA LEU A 58 -3.41 -18.59 0.68
C LEU A 58 -4.10 -19.81 1.28
N ASN A 59 -4.36 -19.80 2.60
CA ASN A 59 -5.09 -20.88 3.28
C ASN A 59 -6.62 -20.80 3.11
N VAL A 60 -7.18 -19.61 2.88
CA VAL A 60 -8.65 -19.42 2.81
C VAL A 60 -9.16 -19.15 1.39
N THR A 61 -8.29 -18.82 0.44
CA THR A 61 -8.66 -18.58 -0.95
C THR A 61 -9.10 -19.85 -1.66
N THR A 62 -10.03 -19.73 -2.62
CA THR A 62 -10.47 -20.83 -3.48
C THR A 62 -9.76 -20.85 -4.84
N GLN A 63 -8.84 -19.90 -5.08
CA GLN A 63 -8.16 -19.74 -6.36
C GLN A 63 -7.06 -20.77 -6.56
N ALA A 64 -7.25 -21.68 -7.52
CA ALA A 64 -6.37 -22.84 -7.71
C ALA A 64 -4.94 -22.49 -8.14
N ASP A 65 -4.67 -21.28 -8.62
CA ASP A 65 -3.35 -20.81 -9.06
C ASP A 65 -2.57 -20.08 -7.96
N HIS A 66 -3.04 -20.12 -6.71
CA HIS A 66 -2.34 -19.49 -5.59
C HIS A 66 -0.95 -20.11 -5.36
N PRO A 67 0.06 -19.31 -4.99
CA PRO A 67 1.38 -19.83 -4.66
C PRO A 67 1.34 -20.68 -3.38
N ALA A 68 2.40 -21.46 -3.16
CA ALA A 68 2.61 -22.11 -1.87
C ALA A 68 2.76 -21.06 -0.75
N PRO A 69 2.42 -21.41 0.52
CA PRO A 69 2.69 -20.56 1.67
C PRO A 69 4.15 -20.10 1.72
N VAL A 70 4.36 -18.85 2.12
CA VAL A 70 5.69 -18.26 2.29
C VAL A 70 6.23 -18.55 3.69
N ALA A 71 7.55 -18.57 3.84
CA ALA A 71 8.16 -18.63 5.16
C ALA A 71 7.82 -17.36 5.96
N GLU A 72 7.44 -17.51 7.22
CA GLU A 72 7.19 -16.41 8.16
C GLU A 72 8.46 -16.09 8.94
N ASP A 73 9.51 -15.70 8.22
CA ASP A 73 10.85 -15.47 8.74
C ASP A 73 11.18 -13.98 8.95
N GLY A 74 10.27 -13.08 8.55
CA GLY A 74 10.49 -11.64 8.62
C GLY A 74 11.55 -11.13 7.63
N ILE A 75 11.94 -11.93 6.63
CA ILE A 75 12.94 -11.58 5.61
C ILE A 75 12.24 -11.35 4.26
N TRP A 76 12.46 -10.18 3.68
CA TRP A 76 11.87 -9.86 2.39
C TRP A 76 12.63 -10.60 1.27
N GLY A 77 12.09 -11.74 0.85
CA GLY A 77 12.64 -12.58 -0.20
C GLY A 77 11.81 -12.61 -1.48
N PRO A 78 12.32 -13.26 -2.54
CA PRO A 78 11.61 -13.40 -3.82
C PRO A 78 10.27 -14.13 -3.67
N GLN A 79 10.15 -15.07 -2.72
CA GLN A 79 8.88 -15.76 -2.45
C GLN A 79 7.83 -14.82 -1.86
N THR A 80 8.20 -13.99 -0.88
CA THR A 80 7.32 -12.95 -0.31
C THR A 80 6.87 -11.98 -1.40
N LYS A 81 7.80 -11.50 -2.23
CA LYS A 81 7.46 -10.63 -3.36
C LYS A 81 6.48 -11.29 -4.34
N SER A 82 6.71 -12.55 -4.72
CA SER A 82 5.83 -13.27 -5.63
C SER A 82 4.43 -13.46 -5.05
N ALA A 83 4.31 -13.74 -3.76
CA ALA A 83 3.01 -13.84 -3.10
C ALA A 83 2.28 -12.49 -3.02
N VAL A 84 3.00 -11.39 -2.81
CA VAL A 84 2.44 -10.03 -2.91
C VAL A 84 1.93 -9.73 -4.32
N GLN A 85 2.71 -10.05 -5.36
CA GLN A 85 2.30 -9.87 -6.74
C GLN A 85 1.05 -10.68 -7.09
N TRP A 86 0.96 -11.92 -6.59
CA TRP A 86 -0.23 -12.75 -6.75
C TRP A 86 -1.45 -12.14 -6.06
N LEU A 87 -1.32 -11.66 -4.82
CA LEU A 87 -2.41 -10.96 -4.13
C LEU A 87 -2.86 -9.75 -4.96
N GLN A 88 -1.91 -8.92 -5.40
CA GLN A 88 -2.18 -7.72 -6.19
C GLN A 88 -2.92 -8.03 -7.51
N SER A 89 -2.55 -9.10 -8.22
CA SER A 89 -3.23 -9.47 -9.46
C SER A 89 -4.65 -10.00 -9.25
N HIS A 90 -4.98 -10.43 -8.03
CA HIS A 90 -6.26 -11.06 -7.70
C HIS A 90 -7.18 -10.21 -6.81
N THR A 91 -6.71 -9.07 -6.34
CA THR A 91 -7.51 -8.15 -5.54
C THR A 91 -7.99 -6.95 -6.36
N PHE A 92 -9.26 -6.60 -6.17
CA PHE A 92 -9.87 -5.40 -6.72
C PHE A 92 -10.27 -4.46 -5.58
N LEU A 93 -9.69 -3.26 -5.53
CA LEU A 93 -10.07 -2.21 -4.57
C LEU A 93 -10.74 -1.05 -5.32
N GLY A 94 -11.92 -0.64 -4.85
CA GLY A 94 -12.65 0.48 -5.46
C GLY A 94 -13.00 0.28 -6.94
N GLY A 95 -13.22 -0.97 -7.37
CA GLY A 95 -13.55 -1.32 -8.75
C GLY A 95 -12.35 -1.36 -9.70
N ARG A 96 -11.11 -1.38 -9.19
CA ARG A 96 -9.89 -1.47 -9.99
C ARG A 96 -8.93 -2.52 -9.43
N SER A 97 -8.23 -3.22 -10.31
CA SER A 97 -7.15 -4.12 -9.90
C SER A 97 -5.97 -3.34 -9.31
N LEU A 98 -5.25 -3.96 -8.39
CA LEU A 98 -3.97 -3.42 -7.94
C LEU A 98 -2.90 -3.60 -9.02
N LEU A 99 -1.87 -2.75 -8.98
CA LEU A 99 -0.67 -2.95 -9.77
C LEU A 99 0.13 -4.09 -9.16
N ALA A 100 0.46 -5.12 -9.95
CA ALA A 100 1.27 -6.26 -9.51
C ALA A 100 2.79 -5.94 -9.49
N ASP A 101 3.17 -4.87 -8.81
CA ASP A 101 4.57 -4.40 -8.70
C ASP A 101 5.40 -5.16 -7.65
N GLY A 102 4.74 -5.89 -6.75
CA GLY A 102 5.37 -6.60 -5.65
C GLY A 102 5.79 -5.70 -4.50
N PHE A 103 5.27 -4.47 -4.41
CA PHE A 103 5.49 -3.57 -3.28
C PHE A 103 4.27 -3.53 -2.38
N VAL A 104 4.48 -3.57 -1.07
CA VAL A 104 3.40 -3.34 -0.10
C VAL A 104 3.37 -1.84 0.20
N GLY A 105 2.69 -1.11 -0.67
CA GLY A 105 2.24 0.26 -0.42
C GLY A 105 0.85 0.29 0.23
N PRO A 106 0.30 1.49 0.52
CA PRO A 106 -0.96 1.63 1.26
C PRO A 106 -2.15 0.87 0.67
N LEU A 107 -2.29 0.81 -0.66
CA LEU A 107 -3.39 0.08 -1.29
C LEU A 107 -3.22 -1.44 -1.18
N THR A 108 -2.00 -1.95 -1.32
CA THR A 108 -1.72 -3.37 -1.09
C THR A 108 -1.89 -3.72 0.38
N GLY A 109 -1.48 -2.86 1.30
CA GLY A 109 -1.71 -3.10 2.71
C GLY A 109 -3.18 -2.98 3.14
N ASN A 110 -3.99 -2.14 2.49
CA ASN A 110 -5.45 -2.18 2.66
C ASN A 110 -5.99 -3.58 2.31
N ALA A 111 -5.59 -4.15 1.17
CA ALA A 111 -6.00 -5.50 0.79
C ALA A 111 -5.56 -6.53 1.84
N ILE A 112 -4.33 -6.41 2.34
CA ILE A 112 -3.83 -7.31 3.39
C ILE A 112 -4.63 -7.19 4.69
N ILE A 113 -5.02 -5.97 5.06
CA ILE A 113 -5.79 -5.72 6.29
C ILE A 113 -7.25 -6.18 6.15
N SER A 114 -7.89 -5.92 5.00
CA SER A 114 -9.33 -6.20 4.82
C SER A 114 -9.66 -7.68 4.94
N ASP A 115 -8.80 -8.53 4.42
CA ASP A 115 -9.10 -9.95 4.26
C ASP A 115 -8.12 -10.82 5.09
N GLY A 116 -7.16 -10.21 5.81
CA GLY A 116 -6.09 -10.89 6.53
C GLY A 116 -6.53 -11.59 7.81
N ASP A 117 -5.57 -12.07 8.61
CA ASP A 117 -5.88 -12.76 9.86
C ASP A 117 -6.50 -11.77 10.87
N PRO A 118 -7.78 -11.95 11.26
CA PRO A 118 -8.49 -11.00 12.10
C PRO A 118 -7.86 -10.85 13.50
N TYR A 119 -7.06 -11.82 13.97
CA TYR A 119 -6.30 -11.67 15.22
C TYR A 119 -5.19 -10.61 15.09
N TYR A 120 -4.55 -10.51 13.92
CA TYR A 120 -3.41 -9.63 13.71
C TYR A 120 -3.76 -8.30 13.02
N VAL A 121 -4.87 -8.23 12.28
CA VAL A 121 -5.31 -7.02 11.55
C VAL A 121 -6.78 -6.62 11.80
N GLY A 122 -7.52 -7.32 12.67
CA GLY A 122 -8.96 -7.06 12.86
C GLY A 122 -9.32 -5.80 13.65
N SER A 123 -8.34 -5.06 14.17
CA SER A 123 -8.54 -3.83 14.95
C SER A 123 -7.37 -2.85 14.75
N TYR A 124 -7.61 -1.57 15.00
CA TYR A 124 -6.60 -0.51 14.89
C TYR A 124 -5.42 -0.70 15.85
N ASP A 125 -5.62 -1.36 16.99
CA ASP A 125 -4.58 -1.68 17.97
C ASP A 125 -3.97 -3.08 17.76
N ALA A 126 -4.42 -3.82 16.74
CA ALA A 126 -3.88 -5.13 16.44
C ALA A 126 -2.42 -5.02 15.99
N TYR A 127 -1.63 -6.05 16.32
CA TYR A 127 -0.18 -6.02 16.16
C TYR A 127 0.25 -5.65 14.73
N CYS A 128 -0.28 -6.32 13.71
CA CYS A 128 0.12 -6.09 12.33
C CYS A 128 -0.48 -4.83 11.72
N TRP A 129 -1.56 -4.31 12.28
CA TRP A 129 -2.12 -3.02 11.88
C TRP A 129 -1.06 -1.90 11.97
N GLN A 130 -0.21 -1.95 12.99
CA GLN A 130 0.82 -0.94 13.25
C GLN A 130 2.01 -1.00 12.26
N TYR A 131 2.16 -2.10 11.52
CA TYR A 131 3.32 -2.34 10.67
C TYR A 131 3.00 -2.40 9.18
N ILE A 132 1.73 -2.55 8.81
CA ILE A 132 1.31 -2.64 7.41
C ILE A 132 0.92 -1.25 6.91
N PRO A 133 1.54 -0.74 5.82
CA PRO A 133 1.15 0.53 5.21
C PRO A 133 -0.32 0.49 4.79
N THR A 134 -1.11 1.46 5.22
CA THR A 134 -2.55 1.46 4.97
C THR A 134 -3.06 2.88 4.76
N THR A 135 -4.17 3.03 4.05
CA THR A 135 -4.94 4.28 4.00
C THR A 135 -6.04 4.31 5.06
N TYR A 136 -6.30 3.19 5.74
CA TYR A 136 -7.25 3.16 6.85
C TYR A 136 -6.70 4.01 8.00
N GLY A 137 -7.55 4.87 8.55
CA GLY A 137 -7.27 5.59 9.77
C GLY A 137 -7.92 4.86 10.95
N PRO A 138 -7.44 5.09 12.19
CA PRO A 138 -8.23 4.77 13.37
C PRO A 138 -9.61 5.47 13.38
#